data_AF-A0A0Q7FUK5-F1
#
_entry.id   AF-A0A0Q7FUK5-F1
#
_cell.length_a   1.000
_cell.length_b   1.000
_cell.length_c   1.000
_cell.angle_alpha   90.00
_cell.angle_beta   90.00
_cell.angle_gamma   90.00
#
_symmetry.space_group_name_H-M   'P 1'
#
loop_
_entity.id
_entity.type
_entity.pdbx_description
1 polymer ?
#
loop_
_entity_poly.entity_id
_entity_poly.type
_entity_poly.pdbx_seq_one_letter_code
_entity_poly.pdbx_strand_id
1 'polypeptide(L)'
;MKIKNVWRMSIVIVFLLVCIGSIFYYSWIHNPGLETETYLPLWIRKWSNEYYNLRTAIPFVILGYLLEVWQGLSNTAARANRFAFRLKTVIIIAVVVCLAEGGQFFIATRQPDFRDVFFGISGGVLGYLMYHLIQKINFLFSKNA
;
A
#
# COMPACT_ATOMS: atom_id res chain seq x y z
N MET A 1 28.39 9.26 1.32
CA MET A 1 26.95 9.66 1.27
C MET A 1 26.13 8.83 0.28
N LYS A 2 26.61 8.49 -0.93
CA LYS A 2 25.86 7.68 -1.93
C LYS A 2 25.48 6.26 -1.44
N ILE A 3 26.39 5.55 -0.77
CA ILE A 3 26.19 4.16 -0.32
C ILE A 3 25.01 4.04 0.66
N LYS A 4 24.89 4.95 1.63
CA LYS A 4 23.81 4.93 2.65
C LYS A 4 22.41 5.07 2.05
N ASN A 5 22.27 5.84 0.97
CA ASN A 5 21.00 5.98 0.26
C ASN A 5 20.66 4.74 -0.58
N VAL A 6 21.67 4.06 -1.14
CA VAL A 6 21.45 2.79 -1.86
C VAL A 6 20.89 1.72 -0.92
N TRP A 7 21.48 1.54 0.27
CA TRP A 7 20.97 0.58 1.26
C TRP A 7 19.54 0.89 1.70
N ARG A 8 19.24 2.17 2.00
CA ARG A 8 17.88 2.61 2.34
C ARG A 8 16.89 2.33 1.21
N MET A 9 17.32 2.59 -0.03
CA MET A 9 16.51 2.32 -1.21
C MET A 9 16.21 0.83 -1.36
N SER A 10 17.23 -0.03 -1.27
CA SER A 10 17.08 -1.49 -1.34
C SER A 10 16.12 -2.00 -0.26
N ILE A 11 16.25 -1.51 0.97
CA ILE A 11 15.36 -1.88 2.08
C ILE A 11 13.90 -1.52 1.74
N VAL A 12 13.65 -0.29 1.28
CA VAL A 12 12.29 0.16 0.92
C VAL A 12 11.73 -0.66 -0.24
N ILE A 13 12.55 -1.01 -1.24
CA ILE A 13 12.13 -1.88 -2.35
C ILE A 13 11.75 -3.27 -1.84
N VAL A 14 12.51 -3.86 -0.92
CA VAL A 14 12.17 -5.15 -0.31
C VAL A 14 10.82 -5.07 0.42
N PHE A 15 10.59 -4.01 1.20
CA PHE A 15 9.30 -3.80 1.86
C PHE A 15 8.15 -3.61 0.87
N LEU A 16 8.37 -2.89 -0.24
CA LEU A 16 7.38 -2.76 -1.32
C LEU A 16 7.03 -4.11 -1.94
N LEU A 17 8.03 -4.93 -2.26
CA LEU A 17 7.83 -6.26 -2.85
C LEU A 17 7.09 -7.18 -1.89
N VAL A 18 7.45 -7.18 -0.60
CA VAL A 18 6.75 -7.97 0.41
C VAL A 18 5.31 -7.49 0.58
N CYS A 19 5.07 -6.17 0.58
CA CYS A 19 3.74 -5.60 0.68
C CYS A 19 2.85 -5.99 -0.53
N ILE A 20 3.34 -5.79 -1.75
CA ILE A 20 2.62 -6.16 -2.99
C ILE A 20 2.39 -7.68 -3.05
N GLY A 21 3.42 -8.47 -2.73
CA GLY A 21 3.32 -9.92 -2.68
C GLY A 21 2.27 -10.39 -1.66
N SER A 22 2.20 -9.74 -0.50
CA SER A 22 1.17 -10.02 0.52
C SER A 22 -0.22 -9.65 0.02
N ILE A 23 -0.39 -8.51 -0.65
CA ILE A 23 -1.68 -8.09 -1.24
C ILE A 23 -2.19 -9.16 -2.21
N PHE A 24 -1.35 -9.61 -3.14
CA PHE A 24 -1.74 -10.65 -4.10
C PHE A 24 -1.99 -11.99 -3.42
N TYR A 25 -1.12 -12.40 -2.50
CA TYR A 25 -1.29 -13.63 -1.75
C TYR A 25 -2.66 -13.68 -1.07
N TYR A 26 -3.00 -12.69 -0.24
CA TYR A 26 -4.28 -12.67 0.48
C TYR A 26 -5.49 -12.45 -0.44
N SER A 27 -5.35 -11.69 -1.53
CA SER A 27 -6.41 -11.54 -2.53
C SER A 27 -6.76 -12.87 -3.21
N TRP A 28 -5.77 -13.73 -3.42
CA TRP A 28 -5.93 -14.96 -4.19
C TRP A 28 -6.12 -16.23 -3.33
N ILE A 29 -6.26 -16.10 -2.00
CA ILE A 29 -6.66 -17.22 -1.15
C ILE A 29 -8.09 -17.63 -1.53
N HIS A 30 -8.30 -18.94 -1.73
CA HIS A 30 -9.60 -19.51 -2.11
C HIS A 30 -10.71 -19.20 -1.10
N ASN A 31 -10.40 -19.29 0.20
CA ASN A 31 -11.34 -18.97 1.26
C ASN A 31 -11.26 -17.45 1.61
N PRO A 32 -12.35 -16.69 1.41
CA PRO A 32 -12.43 -15.29 1.86
C PRO A 32 -12.24 -15.07 3.34
N GLY A 33 -12.65 -16.02 4.17
CA GLY A 33 -12.43 -15.96 5.60
C GLY A 33 -10.97 -16.29 5.89
N LEU A 34 -10.28 -15.42 6.64
CA LEU A 34 -8.93 -15.69 7.15
C LEU A 34 -8.96 -16.71 8.31
N GLU A 35 -9.93 -17.61 8.32
CA GLU A 35 -10.17 -18.57 9.40
C GLU A 35 -9.20 -19.74 9.36
N THR A 36 -8.68 -20.06 8.18
CA THR A 36 -7.67 -21.10 7.97
C THR A 36 -6.26 -20.61 8.29
N GLU A 37 -6.06 -19.29 8.37
CA GLU A 37 -4.76 -18.66 8.56
C GLU A 37 -4.37 -18.62 10.05
N THR A 38 -3.95 -19.76 10.61
CA THR A 38 -3.65 -19.92 12.04
C THR A 38 -2.46 -19.11 12.54
N TYR A 39 -1.57 -18.66 11.65
CA TYR A 39 -0.46 -17.76 11.99
C TYR A 39 -0.91 -16.32 12.24
N LEU A 40 -2.13 -15.92 11.82
CA LEU A 40 -2.67 -14.60 12.09
C LEU A 40 -3.29 -14.54 13.50
N PRO A 41 -3.06 -13.45 14.26
CA PRO A 41 -3.75 -13.21 15.52
C PRO A 41 -5.27 -13.28 15.37
N LEU A 42 -5.94 -13.88 16.36
CA LEU A 42 -7.41 -14.05 16.35
C LEU A 42 -8.18 -12.74 16.16
N TRP A 43 -7.67 -11.63 16.72
CA TRP A 43 -8.30 -10.33 16.57
C TRP A 43 -8.27 -9.80 15.14
N ILE A 44 -7.16 -10.00 14.41
CA ILE A 44 -7.04 -9.61 12.99
C ILE A 44 -8.01 -10.42 12.14
N ARG A 45 -8.07 -11.73 12.39
CA ARG A 45 -8.95 -12.64 11.65
C ARG A 45 -10.42 -12.25 11.83
N LYS A 46 -10.86 -12.03 13.07
CA LYS A 46 -12.24 -11.61 13.38
C LYS A 46 -12.57 -10.26 12.74
N TRP A 47 -11.70 -9.26 12.92
CA TRP A 47 -11.90 -7.93 12.37
C TRP A 47 -11.95 -7.94 10.83
N SER A 48 -11.06 -8.71 10.20
CA SER A 48 -11.01 -8.86 8.74
C SER A 48 -12.28 -9.53 8.17
N ASN A 49 -12.84 -10.50 8.90
CA ASN A 49 -14.08 -11.16 8.52
C ASN A 49 -15.30 -10.25 8.73
N GLU A 50 -15.30 -9.42 9.79
CA GLU A 50 -16.37 -8.45 10.09
C GLU A 50 -16.37 -7.28 9.10
N TYR A 51 -15.20 -6.73 8.78
CA TYR A 51 -15.01 -5.59 7.89
C TYR A 51 -14.40 -6.00 6.55
N TYR A 52 -15.11 -6.88 5.85
CA TYR A 52 -14.64 -7.55 4.63
C TYR A 52 -14.08 -6.61 3.56
N ASN A 53 -14.75 -5.48 3.27
CA ASN A 53 -14.29 -4.53 2.25
C ASN A 53 -13.17 -3.61 2.78
N LEU A 54 -13.17 -3.33 4.08
CA LEU A 54 -12.25 -2.36 4.69
C LEU A 54 -10.86 -2.95 4.92
N ARG A 55 -10.76 -4.27 5.06
CA ARG A 55 -9.48 -4.98 5.13
C ARG A 55 -8.62 -4.76 3.90
N THR A 56 -9.23 -4.52 2.74
CA THR A 56 -8.54 -4.22 1.49
C THR A 56 -7.82 -2.88 1.58
N ALA A 57 -8.39 -1.88 2.23
CA ALA A 57 -7.78 -0.55 2.35
C ALA A 57 -6.44 -0.57 3.11
N ILE A 58 -6.31 -1.39 4.16
CA ILE A 58 -5.14 -1.35 5.07
C ILE A 58 -3.81 -1.65 4.33
N PRO A 59 -3.66 -2.76 3.60
CA PRO A 59 -2.46 -3.01 2.81
C PRO A 59 -2.16 -1.88 1.81
N PHE A 60 -3.19 -1.28 1.21
CA PHE A 60 -3.00 -0.19 0.27
C PHE A 60 -2.56 1.12 0.94
N VAL A 61 -2.97 1.40 2.19
CA VAL A 61 -2.41 2.51 2.99
C VAL A 61 -0.90 2.35 3.14
N ILE A 62 -0.45 1.14 3.47
CA ILE A 62 0.99 0.84 3.60
C ILE A 62 1.69 1.00 2.25
N LEU A 63 1.11 0.47 1.17
CA LEU A 63 1.66 0.58 -0.18
C LEU A 63 1.82 2.04 -0.62
N GLY A 64 0.77 2.85 -0.45
CA GLY A 64 0.79 4.28 -0.81
C GLY A 64 1.85 5.06 -0.03
N TYR A 65 1.99 4.77 1.27
CA TYR A 65 3.04 5.37 2.09
C TYR A 65 4.45 4.96 1.62
N LEU A 66 4.69 3.66 1.38
CA LEU A 66 5.99 3.15 0.97
C LEU A 66 6.40 3.66 -0.42
N LEU A 67 5.46 3.81 -1.36
CA LEU A 67 5.72 4.38 -2.69
C LEU A 67 6.20 5.84 -2.59
N GLU A 68 5.66 6.63 -1.67
CA GLU A 68 6.12 8.00 -1.45
C GLU A 68 7.49 8.06 -0.77
N VAL A 69 7.76 7.16 0.19
CA VAL A 69 9.09 7.02 0.80
C VAL A 69 10.13 6.67 -0.28
N TRP A 70 9.81 5.72 -1.16
CA TRP A 70 10.68 5.30 -2.26
C TRP A 70 10.95 6.43 -3.25
N GLN A 71 9.92 7.20 -3.62
CA GLN A 71 10.07 8.38 -4.48
C GLN A 71 10.90 9.48 -3.82
N GLY A 72 10.69 9.73 -2.53
CA GLY A 72 11.47 10.69 -1.75
C GLY A 72 12.96 10.34 -1.65
N LEU A 73 13.30 9.05 -1.64
CA LEU A 73 14.68 8.56 -1.62
C LEU A 73 15.32 8.55 -3.02
N SER A 74 14.55 8.38 -4.09
CA SER A 74 15.08 8.21 -5.45
C SER A 74 15.43 9.53 -6.12
N ASN A 75 14.86 10.65 -5.67
CA ASN A 75 14.94 11.89 -6.44
C ASN A 75 15.12 13.15 -5.59
N THR A 76 16.38 13.55 -5.35
CA THR A 76 16.73 14.82 -4.70
C THR A 76 16.51 16.05 -5.60
N ALA A 77 16.44 15.88 -6.93
CA ALA A 77 16.40 16.98 -7.90
C ALA A 77 14.98 17.37 -8.37
N ALA A 78 13.97 16.49 -8.20
CA ALA A 78 12.69 16.61 -8.90
C ALA A 78 11.55 17.24 -8.08
N ARG A 79 11.85 18.19 -7.18
CA ARG A 79 10.82 18.98 -6.46
C ARG A 79 9.95 19.82 -7.40
N ALA A 80 10.40 20.02 -8.63
CA ALA A 80 9.76 20.81 -9.68
C ALA A 80 8.47 20.20 -10.24
N ASN A 81 8.31 18.86 -10.27
CA ASN A 81 7.14 18.23 -10.90
C ASN A 81 6.34 17.34 -9.94
N ARG A 82 5.94 17.92 -8.81
CA ARG A 82 5.14 17.25 -7.75
C ARG A 82 3.84 16.63 -8.27
N PHE A 83 3.24 17.18 -9.32
CA PHE A 83 1.98 16.66 -9.88
C PHE A 83 2.16 15.32 -10.60
N ALA A 84 3.21 15.18 -11.42
CA ALA A 84 3.50 13.94 -12.14
C ALA A 84 3.79 12.76 -11.21
N PHE A 85 4.45 12.98 -10.08
CA PHE A 85 4.70 11.92 -9.09
C PHE A 85 3.43 11.48 -8.37
N ARG A 86 2.57 12.42 -7.99
CA ARG A 86 1.25 12.12 -7.38
C ARG A 86 0.40 11.24 -8.28
N LEU A 87 0.37 11.54 -9.57
CA LEU A 87 -0.39 10.76 -10.54
C LEU A 87 0.22 9.35 -10.71
N LYS A 88 1.55 9.22 -10.72
CA LYS A 88 2.23 7.92 -10.78
C LYS A 88 1.87 7.02 -9.59
N THR A 89 1.88 7.54 -8.37
CA THR A 89 1.50 6.77 -7.17
C THR A 89 0.09 6.23 -7.29
N VAL A 90 -0.87 7.08 -7.67
CA VAL A 90 -2.28 6.68 -7.84
C VAL A 90 -2.44 5.65 -8.97
N ILE A 91 -1.74 5.82 -10.10
CA ILE A 91 -1.76 4.85 -11.19
C ILE A 91 -1.22 3.50 -10.74
N ILE A 92 -0.07 3.46 -10.05
CA ILE A 92 0.53 2.21 -9.56
C ILE A 92 -0.44 1.51 -8.60
N ILE A 93 -1.03 2.24 -7.65
CA ILE A 93 -2.03 1.69 -6.74
C ILE A 93 -3.20 1.12 -7.53
N ALA A 94 -3.79 1.90 -8.45
CA ALA A 94 -4.93 1.45 -9.25
C ALA A 94 -4.61 0.18 -10.04
N VAL A 95 -3.44 0.10 -10.67
CA VAL A 95 -2.99 -1.11 -11.38
C VAL A 95 -2.87 -2.29 -10.44
N VAL A 96 -2.23 -2.13 -9.27
CA VAL A 96 -2.07 -3.23 -8.30
C VAL A 96 -3.42 -3.71 -7.77
N VAL A 97 -4.32 -2.79 -7.42
CA VAL A 97 -5.69 -3.11 -6.98
C VAL A 97 -6.45 -3.88 -8.07
N CYS A 98 -6.44 -3.37 -9.30
CA CYS A 98 -7.12 -4.02 -10.43
C CYS A 98 -6.54 -5.39 -10.76
N LEU A 99 -5.23 -5.60 -10.59
CA LEU A 99 -4.62 -6.92 -10.75
C LEU A 99 -4.98 -7.87 -9.59
N ALA A 100 -5.05 -7.35 -8.36
CA ALA A 100 -5.43 -8.13 -7.19
C ALA A 100 -6.87 -8.64 -7.31
N GLU A 101 -7.81 -7.76 -7.67
CA GLU A 101 -9.22 -8.09 -7.92
C GLU A 101 -9.39 -8.88 -9.22
N GLY A 102 -8.66 -8.50 -10.27
CA GLY A 102 -8.70 -9.19 -11.56
C GLY A 102 -8.24 -10.65 -11.47
N GLY A 103 -7.26 -10.95 -10.61
CA GLY A 103 -6.85 -12.32 -10.35
C GLY A 103 -7.94 -13.18 -9.70
N GLN A 104 -8.90 -12.57 -9.00
CA GLN A 104 -10.03 -13.30 -8.41
C GLN A 104 -10.99 -13.86 -9.48
N PHE A 105 -11.01 -13.33 -10.71
CA PHE A 105 -11.79 -13.93 -11.81
C PHE A 105 -11.38 -15.38 -12.11
N PHE A 106 -10.15 -15.77 -11.79
CA PHE A 106 -9.66 -17.13 -11.99
C PHE A 106 -9.98 -18.08 -10.83
N ILE A 107 -10.62 -17.58 -9.77
CA ILE A 107 -10.94 -18.34 -8.56
C ILE A 107 -12.45 -18.57 -8.53
N ALA A 108 -12.88 -19.80 -8.78
CA ALA A 108 -14.30 -20.16 -8.90
C ALA A 108 -15.14 -19.83 -7.63
N THR A 109 -14.51 -19.70 -6.47
CA THR A 109 -15.16 -19.40 -5.19
C THR A 109 -15.22 -17.89 -4.88
N ARG A 110 -14.68 -17.02 -5.74
CA ARG A 110 -14.63 -15.57 -5.53
C ARG A 110 -15.32 -14.83 -6.66
N GLN A 111 -15.88 -13.68 -6.32
CA GLN A 111 -16.40 -12.72 -7.28
C GLN A 111 -15.71 -11.39 -7.02
N PRO A 112 -15.10 -10.77 -8.05
CA PRO A 112 -14.47 -9.46 -7.90
C PRO A 112 -15.49 -8.43 -7.40
N ASP A 113 -15.10 -7.60 -6.43
CA ASP A 113 -15.95 -6.55 -5.89
C ASP A 113 -15.38 -5.16 -6.23
N PHE A 114 -16.18 -4.35 -6.93
CA PHE A 114 -15.82 -2.96 -7.22
C PHE A 114 -15.59 -2.13 -5.94
N ARG A 115 -16.19 -2.52 -4.80
CA ARG A 115 -15.94 -1.89 -3.50
C ARG A 115 -14.52 -2.13 -3.03
N ASP A 116 -13.97 -3.31 -3.24
CA ASP A 116 -12.57 -3.61 -2.92
C ASP A 116 -11.63 -2.76 -3.76
N VAL A 117 -11.99 -2.48 -5.02
CA VAL A 117 -11.24 -1.53 -5.86
C VAL A 117 -11.26 -0.13 -5.26
N PHE A 118 -12.44 0.35 -4.86
CA PHE A 118 -12.60 1.66 -4.25
C PHE A 118 -11.86 1.79 -2.91
N PHE A 119 -11.95 0.79 -2.04
CA PHE A 119 -11.24 0.75 -0.75
C PHE A 119 -9.72 0.64 -0.94
N GLY A 120 -9.25 -0.10 -1.95
CA GLY A 120 -7.85 -0.16 -2.31
C GLY A 120 -7.29 1.18 -2.77
N ILE A 121 -7.98 1.86 -3.68
CA ILE A 121 -7.55 3.19 -4.15
C ILE A 121 -7.60 4.22 -3.01
N SER A 122 -8.70 4.27 -2.25
CA SER A 122 -8.83 5.22 -1.13
C SER A 122 -7.81 4.97 -0.03
N GLY A 123 -7.51 3.71 0.30
CA GLY A 123 -6.43 3.33 1.19
C GLY A 123 -5.08 3.84 0.70
N GLY A 124 -4.76 3.62 -0.57
CA GLY A 124 -3.52 4.12 -1.18
C GLY A 124 -3.38 5.64 -1.15
N VAL A 125 -4.47 6.37 -1.43
CA VAL A 125 -4.54 7.84 -1.32
C VAL A 125 -4.32 8.28 0.15
N LEU A 126 -4.91 7.59 1.11
CA LEU A 126 -4.72 7.89 2.53
C LEU A 126 -3.27 7.68 2.97
N GLY A 127 -2.62 6.60 2.52
CA GLY A 127 -1.20 6.34 2.77
C GLY A 127 -0.29 7.45 2.22
N TYR A 128 -0.56 7.89 1.00
CA TYR A 128 0.08 9.04 0.37
C TYR A 128 -0.09 10.33 1.22
N LEU A 129 -1.32 10.63 1.67
CA LEU A 129 -1.60 11.80 2.50
C LEU A 129 -0.86 11.73 3.85
N MET A 130 -0.82 10.54 4.44
CA MET A 130 -0.16 10.31 5.72
C MET A 130 1.34 10.57 5.64
N TYR A 131 2.02 10.15 4.56
CA TYR A 131 3.42 10.49 4.32
C TYR A 131 3.65 12.00 4.29
N HIS A 132 2.84 12.73 3.53
CA HIS A 132 2.98 14.19 3.42
C HIS A 132 2.67 14.91 4.74
N LEU A 133 1.72 14.41 5.52
CA LEU A 133 1.41 14.95 6.84
C LEU A 133 2.61 14.80 7.78
N ILE A 134 3.21 13.60 7.84
CA ILE A 134 4.41 13.34 8.66
C ILE A 134 5.57 14.24 8.23
N GLN A 135 5.81 14.37 6.92
CA GLN A 135 6.86 15.25 6.40
C GLN A 135 6.63 16.72 6.78
N LYS A 136 5.38 17.19 6.73
CA LYS A 136 5.02 18.55 7.13
C LYS A 136 5.23 18.77 8.63
N ILE A 137 4.85 17.80 9.46
CA ILE A 137 5.04 17.84 10.92
C ILE A 137 6.54 17.90 11.25
N ASN A 138 7.34 17.01 10.66
CA ASN A 138 8.79 16.99 10.87
C ASN A 138 9.47 18.30 10.44
N PHE A 139 9.02 18.89 9.33
CA PHE A 139 9.50 20.20 8.89
C PHE A 139 9.16 21.32 9.87
N LEU A 140 7.94 21.32 10.43
CA LEU A 140 7.53 22.32 11.43
C LEU A 140 8.36 22.21 12.72
N PHE A 141 8.57 21.01 13.24
CA PHE A 141 9.43 20.79 14.42
C PHE A 141 10.88 21.19 14.16
N SER A 142 11.42 20.88 12.98
CA SER A 142 12.80 21.27 12.61
C SER A 142 13.00 22.79 12.47
N LYS A 143 11.94 23.57 12.24
CA LYS A 143 12.03 25.04 12.16
C LYS A 143 11.97 25.71 13.54
N ASN A 144 11.42 25.01 14.53
CA ASN A 144 11.20 25.51 15.88
C ASN A 144 12.27 25.03 16.88
N ALA A 145 13.24 24.23 16.43
CA ALA A 145 14.40 23.75 17.20
C ALA A 145 15.66 24.49 16.74
#